data_AF-A0A086BIY7-F1
#
_entry.id   AF-A0A086BIY7-F1
#
_cell.length_a   1.000
_cell.length_b   1.000
_cell.length_c   1.000
_cell.angle_alpha   90.00
_cell.angle_beta   90.00
_cell.angle_gamma   90.00
#
_symmetry.space_group_name_H-M   'P 1'
#
loop_
_entity.id
_entity.type
_entity.pdbx_description
1 polymer ?
#
loop_
_entity_poly.entity_id
_entity_poly.type
_entity_poly.pdbx_seq_one_letter_code
_entity_poly.pdbx_strand_id
1 'polypeptide(L)'
;MDRITKEKNAQYEAEVLHQKRLVLENIKAQEEERKRIAVMIHDDMGNRLNILSLWLNNLDTKGDELIKKNIYGQMSALIDSARTISHSLYPVNLESVGLVLYIEELIANLSHKIHISLHVVPGYKKKDVFVEVQLYRIIQECTTNVIKHSKATKIWIYIKDYPQYTAVIISDNGQGFDYDLVKKGMGIKNIESRTKSINAVHKWKNIPDKRSRLIIKIPYNNEFQDQNSVNR
;
A
#
# COMPACT_ATOMS: atom_id res chain seq x y z
N MET A 1 26.58 -32.74 -25.62
CA MET A 1 25.30 -32.66 -24.90
C MET A 1 25.31 -31.52 -23.86
N ASP A 2 26.29 -31.46 -22.96
CA ASP A 2 26.33 -30.42 -21.89
C ASP A 2 26.36 -28.96 -22.36
N ARG A 3 27.03 -28.66 -23.48
CA ARG A 3 27.10 -27.29 -24.01
C ARG A 3 25.74 -26.78 -24.51
N ILE A 4 24.98 -27.63 -25.20
CA ILE A 4 23.64 -27.30 -25.71
C ILE A 4 22.65 -27.14 -24.55
N THR A 5 22.71 -28.00 -23.54
CA THR A 5 21.87 -27.88 -22.33
C THR A 5 22.18 -26.60 -21.57
N LYS A 6 23.46 -26.25 -21.42
CA LYS A 6 23.89 -25.02 -20.73
C LYS A 6 23.46 -23.75 -21.48
N GLU A 7 23.57 -23.76 -22.80
CA GLU A 7 23.17 -22.64 -23.67
C GLU A 7 21.64 -22.46 -23.70
N LYS A 8 20.88 -23.57 -23.75
CA LYS A 8 19.42 -23.55 -23.65
C LYS A 8 18.93 -23.09 -22.27
N ASN A 9 19.62 -23.48 -21.20
CA ASN A 9 19.31 -22.99 -19.84
C ASN A 9 19.60 -21.50 -19.70
N ALA A 10 20.73 -21.02 -20.22
CA ALA A 10 21.05 -19.59 -20.21
C ALA A 10 20.04 -18.75 -21.02
N GLN A 11 19.60 -19.24 -22.18
CA GLN A 11 18.53 -18.61 -22.96
C GLN A 11 17.20 -18.58 -22.20
N TYR A 12 16.83 -19.68 -21.54
CA TYR A 12 15.62 -19.74 -20.73
C TYR A 12 15.67 -18.78 -19.54
N GLU A 13 16.81 -18.70 -18.84
CA GLU A 13 17.02 -17.74 -17.75
C GLU A 13 16.93 -16.29 -18.24
N ALA A 14 17.54 -15.98 -19.38
CA ALA A 14 17.46 -14.66 -20.00
C ALA A 14 16.02 -14.28 -20.37
N GLU A 15 15.25 -15.21 -20.94
CA GLU A 15 13.85 -15.00 -21.27
C GLU A 15 13.00 -14.75 -20.00
N VAL A 16 13.18 -15.56 -18.95
CA VAL A 16 12.50 -15.37 -17.67
C VAL A 16 12.83 -14.02 -17.04
N LEU A 17 14.09 -13.59 -17.11
CA LEU A 17 14.52 -12.27 -16.63
C LEU A 17 13.91 -11.13 -17.45
N HIS A 18 13.82 -11.30 -18.78
CA HIS A 18 13.19 -10.33 -19.67
C HIS A 18 11.70 -10.18 -19.36
N GLN A 19 10.97 -11.29 -19.24
CA GLN A 19 9.55 -11.30 -18.85
C GLN A 19 9.33 -10.63 -17.49
N LYS A 20 10.18 -10.92 -16.49
CA LYS A 20 10.12 -10.24 -15.18
C LYS A 20 10.31 -8.74 -15.33
N ARG A 21 11.26 -8.28 -16.14
CA ARG A 21 11.51 -6.86 -16.38
C ARG A 21 10.29 -6.16 -16.99
N LEU A 22 9.69 -6.75 -18.02
CA LEU A 22 8.49 -6.20 -18.67
C LEU A 22 7.32 -6.05 -17.69
N VAL A 23 7.11 -7.04 -16.83
CA VAL A 23 6.07 -6.97 -15.78
C VAL A 23 6.36 -5.82 -14.80
N LEU A 24 7.62 -5.67 -14.38
CA LEU A 24 8.03 -4.59 -13.47
C LEU A 24 7.84 -3.20 -14.10
N GLU A 25 8.25 -3.04 -15.36
CA GLU A 25 8.08 -1.80 -16.11
C GLU A 25 6.60 -1.45 -16.29
N ASN A 26 5.75 -2.44 -16.58
CA ASN A 26 4.31 -2.24 -16.69
C ASN A 26 3.68 -1.79 -15.35
N ILE A 27 4.08 -2.43 -14.24
CA ILE A 27 3.63 -2.03 -12.89
C ILE A 27 4.06 -0.60 -12.57
N LYS A 28 5.32 -0.24 -12.87
CA LYS A 28 5.82 1.13 -12.65
C LYS A 28 5.06 2.15 -13.48
N ALA A 29 4.87 1.91 -14.76
CA ALA A 29 4.11 2.79 -15.65
C ALA A 29 2.65 2.96 -15.17
N GLN A 30 2.01 1.87 -14.72
CA GLN A 30 0.66 1.93 -14.17
C GLN A 30 0.61 2.77 -12.88
N GLU A 31 1.63 2.66 -12.03
CA GLU A 31 1.69 3.42 -10.78
C GLU A 31 1.96 4.92 -11.02
N GLU A 32 2.82 5.23 -11.99
CA GLU A 32 3.06 6.61 -12.44
C GLU A 32 1.79 7.23 -13.03
N GLU A 33 1.04 6.48 -13.82
CA GLU A 33 -0.22 6.98 -14.37
C GLU A 33 -1.27 7.20 -13.29
N ARG A 34 -1.36 6.28 -12.30
CA ARG A 34 -2.20 6.46 -11.11
C ARG A 34 -1.79 7.70 -10.33
N LYS A 35 -0.48 7.94 -10.15
CA LYS A 35 0.05 9.15 -9.52
C LYS A 35 -0.38 10.40 -10.29
N ARG A 36 -0.19 10.42 -11.62
CA ARG A 36 -0.54 11.53 -12.49
C ARG A 36 -2.03 11.89 -12.38
N ILE A 37 -2.91 10.90 -12.47
CA ILE A 37 -4.37 11.10 -12.35
C ILE A 37 -4.74 11.58 -10.94
N ALA A 38 -4.18 10.97 -9.88
CA ALA A 38 -4.45 11.36 -8.50
C ALA A 38 -4.07 12.81 -8.22
N VAL A 39 -2.87 13.23 -8.63
CA VAL A 39 -2.38 14.61 -8.49
C VAL A 39 -3.28 15.56 -9.26
N MET A 40 -3.64 15.23 -10.50
CA MET A 40 -4.55 16.06 -11.32
C MET A 40 -5.92 16.26 -10.65
N ILE A 41 -6.50 15.20 -10.07
CA ILE A 41 -7.78 15.30 -9.35
C ILE A 41 -7.63 16.15 -8.09
N HIS A 42 -6.58 15.91 -7.30
CA HIS A 42 -6.33 16.67 -6.06
C HIS A 42 -6.17 18.16 -6.34
N ASP A 43 -5.33 18.50 -7.32
CA ASP A 43 -4.94 19.87 -7.59
C ASP A 43 -5.97 20.64 -8.43
N ASP A 44 -6.60 20.04 -9.44
CA ASP A 44 -7.58 20.75 -10.27
C ASP A 44 -8.97 20.73 -9.63
N MET A 45 -9.51 19.55 -9.35
CA MET A 45 -10.88 19.44 -8.81
C MET A 45 -10.96 19.88 -7.35
N GLY A 46 -10.03 19.43 -6.50
CA GLY A 46 -10.01 19.77 -5.07
C GLY A 46 -9.88 21.27 -4.83
N ASN A 47 -8.96 21.95 -5.53
CA ASN A 47 -8.77 23.39 -5.38
C ASN A 47 -9.93 24.22 -5.92
N ARG A 48 -10.50 23.85 -7.09
CA ARG A 48 -11.67 24.56 -7.64
C ARG A 48 -12.87 24.49 -6.71
N LEU A 49 -13.17 23.32 -6.16
CA LEU A 49 -14.27 23.16 -5.22
C LEU A 49 -14.02 23.94 -3.92
N ASN A 50 -12.77 23.97 -3.42
CA ASN A 50 -12.39 24.80 -2.28
C ASN A 50 -12.63 26.30 -2.56
N ILE A 51 -12.19 26.80 -3.72
CA ILE A 51 -12.39 28.21 -4.11
C ILE A 51 -13.88 28.54 -4.20
N LEU A 52 -14.68 27.69 -4.82
CA LEU A 52 -16.13 27.88 -4.90
C LEU A 52 -16.78 27.89 -3.50
N SER A 53 -16.33 27.00 -2.60
CA SER A 53 -16.77 26.98 -1.20
C SER A 53 -16.46 28.30 -0.48
N LEU A 54 -15.28 28.88 -0.74
CA LEU A 54 -14.87 30.17 -0.17
C LEU A 54 -15.69 31.34 -0.75
N TRP A 55 -15.94 31.33 -2.05
CA TRP A 55 -16.77 32.37 -2.71
C TRP A 55 -18.19 32.35 -2.18
N LEU A 56 -18.80 31.18 -2.03
CA LEU A 56 -20.13 31.05 -1.42
C LEU A 56 -20.16 31.58 0.01
N ASN A 57 -19.11 31.36 0.80
CA ASN A 57 -19.00 31.94 2.14
C ASN A 57 -19.00 33.47 2.11
N ASN A 58 -18.37 34.08 1.11
CA ASN A 58 -18.19 35.53 0.98
C ASN A 58 -19.31 36.26 0.22
N LEU A 59 -20.29 35.54 -0.36
CA LEU A 59 -21.43 36.16 -1.01
C LEU A 59 -22.41 36.73 0.03
N ASP A 60 -22.60 38.05 0.00
CA ASP A 60 -23.61 38.78 0.74
C ASP A 60 -24.96 38.61 0.03
N THR A 61 -25.54 37.42 0.18
CA THR A 61 -26.82 37.07 -0.44
C THR A 61 -27.93 37.30 0.56
N LYS A 62 -28.67 38.41 0.37
CA LYS A 62 -29.98 38.61 1.00
C LYS A 62 -30.95 37.57 0.41
N GLY A 63 -30.84 36.32 0.86
CA GLY A 63 -31.60 35.18 0.33
C GLY A 63 -31.20 33.87 1.00
N ASP A 64 -32.08 33.40 1.88
CA ASP A 64 -32.20 32.05 2.49
C ASP A 64 -30.89 31.33 2.90
N GLU A 65 -30.44 31.55 4.15
CA GLU A 65 -29.28 30.87 4.76
C GLU A 65 -29.31 29.34 4.60
N LEU A 66 -30.52 28.76 4.50
CA LEU A 66 -30.71 27.33 4.29
C LEU A 66 -30.11 26.85 2.95
N ILE A 67 -30.26 27.63 1.88
CA ILE A 67 -29.72 27.31 0.55
C ILE A 67 -28.19 27.37 0.59
N LYS A 68 -27.62 28.42 1.21
CA LYS A 68 -26.16 28.57 1.38
C LYS A 68 -25.57 27.40 2.17
N LYS A 69 -26.19 27.01 3.28
CA LYS A 69 -25.76 25.86 4.09
C LYS A 69 -25.80 24.55 3.31
N ASN A 70 -26.86 24.32 2.52
CA ASN A 70 -27.00 23.13 1.69
C ASN A 70 -25.94 23.05 0.59
N ILE A 71 -25.70 24.15 -0.14
CA ILE A 71 -24.68 24.19 -1.20
C ILE A 71 -23.28 24.00 -0.60
N TYR A 72 -22.98 24.66 0.52
CA TYR A 72 -21.71 24.48 1.23
C TYR A 72 -21.49 23.02 1.65
N GLY A 73 -22.50 22.38 2.25
CA GLY A 73 -22.44 20.98 2.64
C GLY A 73 -22.18 20.04 1.46
N GLN A 74 -22.84 20.27 0.33
CA GLN A 74 -22.59 19.50 -0.90
C GLN A 74 -21.19 19.73 -1.47
N MET A 75 -20.71 20.98 -1.47
CA MET A 75 -19.35 21.30 -1.93
C MET A 75 -18.30 20.61 -1.07
N SER A 76 -18.45 20.67 0.26
CA SER A 76 -17.56 19.98 1.19
C SER A 76 -17.55 18.47 0.93
N ALA A 77 -18.72 17.86 0.76
CA ALA A 77 -18.83 16.44 0.44
C ALA A 77 -18.16 16.07 -0.89
N LEU A 78 -18.25 16.93 -1.91
CA LEU A 78 -17.57 16.74 -3.19
C LEU A 78 -16.04 16.88 -3.06
N ILE A 79 -15.56 17.84 -2.27
CA ILE A 79 -14.12 18.00 -1.97
C ILE A 79 -13.59 16.73 -1.31
N ASP A 80 -14.28 16.25 -0.29
CA ASP A 80 -13.88 15.04 0.44
C ASP A 80 -13.96 13.80 -0.45
N SER A 81 -14.94 13.73 -1.36
CA SER A 81 -15.03 12.67 -2.36
C SER A 81 -13.88 12.72 -3.36
N ALA A 82 -13.52 13.89 -3.88
CA ALA A 82 -12.39 14.07 -4.80
C ALA A 82 -11.07 13.69 -4.14
N ARG A 83 -10.85 14.12 -2.88
CA ARG A 83 -9.69 13.71 -2.08
C ARG A 83 -9.66 12.21 -1.86
N THR A 84 -10.79 11.61 -1.49
CA THR A 84 -10.90 10.17 -1.28
C THR A 84 -10.56 9.40 -2.56
N ILE A 85 -11.06 9.83 -3.71
CA ILE A 85 -10.75 9.24 -5.02
C ILE A 85 -9.25 9.38 -5.31
N SER A 86 -8.69 10.59 -5.17
CA SER A 86 -7.27 10.83 -5.38
C SER A 86 -6.39 9.93 -4.50
N HIS A 87 -6.67 9.86 -3.20
CA HIS A 87 -5.95 8.98 -2.26
C HIS A 87 -6.12 7.49 -2.58
N SER A 88 -7.29 7.08 -3.07
CA SER A 88 -7.52 5.69 -3.51
C SER A 88 -6.71 5.34 -4.77
N LEU A 89 -6.49 6.32 -5.65
CA LEU A 89 -5.70 6.17 -6.85
C LEU A 89 -4.21 6.14 -6.51
N TYR A 90 -3.71 7.07 -5.70
CA TYR A 90 -2.32 7.17 -5.28
C TYR A 90 -2.20 7.90 -3.93
N PRO A 91 -1.30 7.48 -3.03
CA PRO A 91 -1.09 8.16 -1.75
C PRO A 91 -0.33 9.49 -1.93
N VAL A 92 -1.02 10.53 -2.41
CA VAL A 92 -0.45 11.82 -2.88
C VAL A 92 0.46 12.52 -1.86
N ASN A 93 0.20 12.37 -0.57
CA ASN A 93 0.97 13.02 0.50
C ASN A 93 2.10 12.14 1.07
N LEU A 94 2.19 10.86 0.67
CA LEU A 94 3.19 9.95 1.24
C LEU A 94 4.62 10.38 0.92
N GLU A 95 4.85 10.98 -0.25
CA GLU A 95 6.19 11.45 -0.64
C GLU A 95 6.71 12.58 0.27
N SER A 96 5.80 13.49 0.68
CA SER A 96 6.11 14.65 1.52
C SER A 96 6.16 14.31 3.01
N VAL A 97 5.20 13.52 3.52
CA VAL A 97 5.11 13.18 4.96
C VAL A 97 5.90 11.92 5.35
N GLY A 98 6.16 11.03 4.39
CA GLY A 98 6.84 9.76 4.60
C GLY A 98 5.91 8.62 5.08
N LEU A 99 6.37 7.38 4.90
CA LEU A 99 5.59 6.17 5.17
C LEU A 99 4.99 6.09 6.59
N VAL A 100 5.77 6.39 7.63
CA VAL A 100 5.35 6.18 9.03
C VAL A 100 4.17 7.07 9.38
N LEU A 101 4.30 8.38 9.15
CA LEU A 101 3.21 9.34 9.40
C LEU A 101 1.96 9.01 8.56
N TYR A 102 2.17 8.55 7.33
CA TYR A 102 1.05 8.16 6.46
C TYR A 102 0.32 6.89 6.95
N ILE A 103 1.02 5.95 7.58
CA ILE A 103 0.38 4.82 8.27
C ILE A 103 -0.37 5.30 9.52
N GLU A 104 0.15 6.26 10.28
CA GLU A 104 -0.55 6.83 11.43
C GLU A 104 -1.86 7.50 11.02
N GLU A 105 -1.87 8.21 9.90
CA GLU A 105 -3.09 8.77 9.31
C GLU A 105 -4.10 7.66 8.94
N LEU A 106 -3.63 6.58 8.30
CA LEU A 106 -4.47 5.41 8.01
C LEU A 106 -5.07 4.82 9.30
N ILE A 107 -4.29 4.73 10.37
CA ILE A 107 -4.74 4.21 11.67
C ILE A 107 -5.79 5.13 12.28
N ALA A 108 -5.58 6.44 12.25
CA ALA A 108 -6.56 7.42 12.73
C ALA A 108 -7.89 7.28 11.97
N ASN A 109 -7.83 7.17 10.65
CA ASN A 109 -8.99 7.00 9.78
C ASN A 109 -9.75 5.69 10.02
N LEU A 110 -9.06 4.63 10.45
CA LEU A 110 -9.65 3.31 10.71
C LEU A 110 -9.98 3.06 12.19
N SER A 111 -9.68 3.99 13.08
CA SER A 111 -9.84 3.86 14.54
C SER A 111 -11.25 3.46 14.98
N HIS A 112 -12.27 3.91 14.26
CA HIS A 112 -13.68 3.58 14.53
C HIS A 112 -14.08 2.17 14.08
N LYS A 113 -13.27 1.51 13.25
CA LYS A 113 -13.55 0.16 12.72
C LYS A 113 -12.75 -0.92 13.42
N ILE A 114 -11.49 -0.65 13.73
CA ILE A 114 -10.57 -1.64 14.31
C ILE A 114 -9.43 -0.95 15.06
N HIS A 115 -8.96 -1.57 16.14
CA HIS A 115 -7.79 -1.07 16.84
C HIS A 115 -6.51 -1.51 16.11
N ILE A 116 -5.66 -0.56 15.71
CA ILE A 116 -4.39 -0.83 15.05
C ILE A 116 -3.26 -0.28 15.89
N SER A 117 -2.28 -1.11 16.21
CA SER A 117 -1.04 -0.69 16.88
C SER A 117 0.11 -0.67 15.87
N LEU A 118 0.72 0.49 15.68
CA LEU A 118 1.96 0.65 14.92
C LEU A 118 3.14 0.67 15.88
N HIS A 119 4.15 -0.16 15.60
CA HIS A 119 5.41 -0.14 16.30
C HIS A 119 6.55 -0.03 15.29
N VAL A 120 7.18 1.14 15.25
CA VAL A 120 8.37 1.39 14.43
C VAL A 120 9.58 1.37 15.36
N VAL A 121 10.50 0.45 15.09
CA VAL A 121 11.73 0.35 15.86
C VAL A 121 12.61 1.56 15.57
N PRO A 122 13.24 2.18 16.60
CA PRO A 122 14.17 3.28 16.40
C PRO A 122 15.24 2.96 15.35
N GLY A 123 15.57 3.97 14.52
CA GLY A 123 16.54 3.83 13.44
C GLY A 123 15.94 3.45 12.07
N TYR A 124 14.61 3.53 11.91
CA TYR A 124 13.98 3.48 10.59
C TYR A 124 14.56 4.55 9.65
N LYS A 125 15.01 4.14 8.47
CA LYS A 125 15.48 5.03 7.41
C LYS A 125 14.44 5.17 6.32
N LYS A 126 14.23 6.39 5.80
CA LYS A 126 13.37 6.62 4.62
C LYS A 126 13.87 5.79 3.45
N LYS A 127 12.95 5.13 2.73
CA LYS A 127 13.26 4.35 1.53
C LYS A 127 12.95 5.17 0.27
N ASP A 128 13.30 4.62 -0.89
CA ASP A 128 12.83 5.16 -2.16
C ASP A 128 11.30 5.28 -2.16
N VAL A 129 10.77 6.36 -2.75
CA VAL A 129 9.34 6.69 -2.72
C VAL A 129 8.51 5.57 -3.33
N PHE A 130 8.98 4.94 -4.41
CA PHE A 130 8.26 3.81 -5.00
C PHE A 130 8.13 2.66 -4.00
N VAL A 131 9.19 2.35 -3.25
CA VAL A 131 9.15 1.31 -2.21
C VAL A 131 8.16 1.65 -1.10
N GLU A 132 8.18 2.89 -0.60
CA GLU A 132 7.27 3.33 0.45
C GLU A 132 5.80 3.28 -0.01
N VAL A 133 5.51 3.68 -1.26
CA VAL A 133 4.17 3.57 -1.85
C VAL A 133 3.69 2.11 -1.90
N GLN A 134 4.53 1.19 -2.38
CA GLN A 134 4.14 -0.22 -2.46
C GLN A 134 3.91 -0.82 -1.07
N LEU A 135 4.74 -0.48 -0.09
CA LEU A 135 4.54 -0.91 1.30
C LEU A 135 3.24 -0.38 1.89
N TYR A 136 2.96 0.91 1.70
CA TYR A 136 1.71 1.49 2.16
C TYR A 136 0.50 0.77 1.55
N ARG A 137 0.52 0.51 0.23
CA ARG A 137 -0.56 -0.24 -0.43
C ARG A 137 -0.70 -1.67 0.08
N ILE A 138 0.40 -2.34 0.42
CA ILE A 138 0.34 -3.68 1.04
C ILE A 138 -0.30 -3.60 2.43
N ILE A 139 0.08 -2.63 3.26
CA ILE A 139 -0.50 -2.40 4.59
C ILE A 139 -2.00 -2.08 4.47
N GLN A 140 -2.38 -1.21 3.54
CA GLN A 140 -3.76 -0.84 3.25
C GLN A 140 -4.60 -2.05 2.81
N GLU A 141 -4.06 -2.88 1.91
CA GLU A 141 -4.73 -4.10 1.45
C GLU A 141 -4.90 -5.11 2.60
N CYS A 142 -3.85 -5.30 3.42
CA CYS A 142 -3.91 -6.20 4.57
C CYS A 142 -4.95 -5.74 5.60
N THR A 143 -4.91 -4.47 5.99
CA THR A 143 -5.89 -3.90 6.94
C THR A 143 -7.32 -4.00 6.41
N THR A 144 -7.53 -3.74 5.12
CA THR A 144 -8.83 -3.91 4.45
C THR A 144 -9.30 -5.36 4.49
N ASN A 145 -8.42 -6.31 4.17
CA ASN A 145 -8.74 -7.74 4.17
C ASN A 145 -9.09 -8.24 5.58
N VAL A 146 -8.35 -7.79 6.60
CA VAL A 146 -8.64 -8.11 7.99
C VAL A 146 -10.03 -7.60 8.38
N ILE A 147 -10.34 -6.33 8.13
CA ILE A 147 -11.64 -5.73 8.47
C ILE A 147 -12.80 -6.48 7.79
N LYS A 148 -12.63 -6.90 6.53
CA LYS A 148 -13.68 -7.56 5.75
C LYS A 148 -13.87 -9.04 6.09
N HIS A 149 -12.80 -9.76 6.42
CA HIS A 149 -12.82 -11.23 6.37
C HIS A 149 -12.43 -11.93 7.67
N SER A 150 -11.69 -11.29 8.57
CA SER A 150 -11.07 -12.00 9.71
C SER A 150 -11.90 -11.99 10.99
N LYS A 151 -12.91 -11.11 11.14
CA LYS A 151 -13.56 -10.82 12.44
C LYS A 151 -12.56 -10.39 13.54
N ALA A 152 -11.37 -9.91 13.18
CA ALA A 152 -10.39 -9.40 14.12
C ALA A 152 -10.90 -8.13 14.80
N THR A 153 -10.41 -7.91 16.02
CA THR A 153 -10.60 -6.66 16.77
C THR A 153 -9.32 -5.84 16.84
N LYS A 154 -8.16 -6.46 16.54
CA LYS A 154 -6.84 -5.84 16.64
C LYS A 154 -5.94 -6.21 15.47
N ILE A 155 -5.18 -5.23 15.00
CA ILE A 155 -4.08 -5.39 14.04
C ILE A 155 -2.79 -4.85 14.68
N TRP A 156 -1.69 -5.54 14.44
CA TRP A 156 -0.34 -5.10 14.79
C TRP A 156 0.49 -4.92 13.54
N ILE A 157 1.11 -3.76 13.39
CA ILE A 157 2.07 -3.44 12.34
C ILE A 157 3.41 -3.18 13.01
N TYR A 158 4.43 -3.94 12.62
CA TYR A 158 5.78 -3.81 13.15
C TYR A 158 6.75 -3.53 12.00
N ILE A 159 7.55 -2.48 12.14
CA ILE A 159 8.55 -2.07 11.14
C ILE A 159 9.92 -2.01 11.82
N LYS A 160 10.90 -2.71 11.26
CA LYS A 160 12.27 -2.72 11.77
C LYS A 160 13.28 -2.78 10.65
N ASP A 161 14.26 -1.90 10.73
CA ASP A 161 15.43 -1.89 9.87
C ASP A 161 16.51 -2.84 10.43
N TYR A 162 17.01 -3.73 9.58
CA TYR A 162 18.17 -4.60 9.81
C TYR A 162 19.29 -4.18 8.86
N PRO A 163 20.57 -4.54 9.11
CA PRO A 163 21.70 -4.07 8.28
C PRO A 163 21.55 -4.29 6.77
N GLN A 164 20.86 -5.35 6.34
CA GLN A 164 20.73 -5.71 4.92
C GLN A 164 19.30 -5.53 4.36
N TYR A 165 18.30 -5.37 5.23
CA TYR A 165 16.90 -5.34 4.81
C TYR A 165 15.99 -4.65 5.83
N THR A 166 14.85 -4.15 5.36
CA THR A 166 13.74 -3.73 6.21
C THR A 166 12.77 -4.90 6.39
N ALA A 167 12.35 -5.18 7.62
CA ALA A 167 11.28 -6.13 7.92
C ALA A 167 9.99 -5.39 8.26
N VAL A 168 8.88 -5.78 7.61
CA VAL A 168 7.53 -5.34 7.94
C VAL A 168 6.71 -6.57 8.31
N ILE A 169 6.08 -6.56 9.49
CA ILE A 169 5.23 -7.64 9.96
C ILE A 169 3.84 -7.07 10.21
N ILE A 170 2.83 -7.68 9.61
CA ILE A 170 1.42 -7.35 9.82
C ILE A 170 0.77 -8.59 10.41
N SER A 171 0.07 -8.46 11.54
CA SER A 171 -0.63 -9.57 12.19
C SER A 171 -1.97 -9.11 12.72
N ASP A 172 -2.94 -10.01 12.78
CA ASP A 172 -4.24 -9.76 13.39
C ASP A 172 -4.60 -10.85 14.41
N ASN A 173 -5.66 -10.61 15.19
CA ASN A 173 -6.21 -11.57 16.15
C ASN A 173 -7.52 -12.23 15.69
N GLY A 174 -7.86 -12.10 14.41
CA GLY A 174 -9.05 -12.70 13.83
C GLY A 174 -8.80 -14.14 13.39
N GLN A 175 -9.78 -14.65 12.65
CA GLN A 175 -9.71 -15.91 11.94
C GLN A 175 -8.82 -15.75 10.70
N GLY A 176 -7.66 -16.37 10.80
CA GLY A 176 -6.69 -16.56 9.75
C GLY A 176 -7.15 -17.60 8.74
N PHE A 177 -6.34 -17.76 7.72
CA PHE A 177 -6.63 -18.60 6.57
C PHE A 177 -5.39 -19.37 6.19
N ASP A 178 -5.57 -20.56 5.63
CA ASP A 178 -4.46 -21.30 5.06
C ASP A 178 -4.08 -20.68 3.72
N TYR A 179 -2.91 -20.03 3.67
CA TYR A 179 -2.43 -19.35 2.46
C TYR A 179 -2.17 -20.33 1.31
N ASP A 180 -1.81 -21.58 1.61
CA ASP A 180 -1.52 -22.59 0.59
C ASP A 180 -2.81 -23.27 0.09
N LEU A 181 -3.85 -23.32 0.92
CA LEU A 181 -5.15 -23.93 0.57
C LEU A 181 -6.20 -22.92 0.08
N VAL A 182 -6.06 -21.63 0.38
CA VAL A 182 -7.06 -20.62 0.01
C VAL A 182 -6.99 -20.29 -1.48
N LYS A 183 -8.15 -20.12 -2.10
CA LYS A 183 -8.21 -19.54 -3.45
C LYS A 183 -7.70 -18.09 -3.40
N LYS A 184 -6.60 -17.82 -4.10
CA LYS A 184 -5.99 -16.49 -4.16
C LYS A 184 -6.92 -15.49 -4.88
N GLY A 185 -7.62 -14.68 -4.10
CA GLY A 185 -8.40 -13.54 -4.58
C GLY A 185 -7.51 -12.39 -5.08
N MET A 186 -8.12 -11.33 -5.61
CA MET A 186 -7.39 -10.17 -6.15
C MET A 186 -6.48 -9.51 -5.09
N GLY A 187 -6.92 -9.42 -3.82
CA GLY A 187 -6.12 -8.79 -2.77
C GLY A 187 -4.78 -9.50 -2.50
N ILE A 188 -4.79 -10.83 -2.43
CA ILE A 188 -3.55 -11.63 -2.26
C ILE A 188 -2.64 -11.47 -3.49
N LYS A 189 -3.21 -11.54 -4.69
CA LYS A 189 -2.45 -11.34 -5.94
C LYS A 189 -1.82 -9.95 -6.02
N ASN A 190 -2.54 -8.92 -5.57
CA ASN A 190 -2.03 -7.56 -5.49
C ASN A 190 -0.85 -7.47 -4.51
N ILE A 191 -0.97 -8.07 -3.32
CA ILE A 191 0.15 -8.13 -2.35
C ILE A 191 1.38 -8.81 -2.98
N GLU A 192 1.19 -9.96 -3.62
CA GLU A 192 2.29 -10.70 -4.29
C GLU A 192 2.93 -9.91 -5.43
N SER A 193 2.14 -9.19 -6.22
CA SER A 193 2.63 -8.36 -7.31
C SER A 193 3.45 -7.17 -6.77
N ARG A 194 2.98 -6.53 -5.69
CA ARG A 194 3.66 -5.40 -5.05
C ARG A 194 4.92 -5.81 -4.31
N THR A 195 4.96 -6.97 -3.66
CA THR A 195 6.19 -7.47 -3.03
C THR A 195 7.24 -7.76 -4.09
N LYS A 196 6.84 -8.39 -5.21
CA LYS A 196 7.75 -8.59 -6.36
C LYS A 196 8.25 -7.28 -6.95
N SER A 197 7.42 -6.23 -7.03
CA SER A 197 7.82 -4.97 -7.65
C SER A 197 8.93 -4.21 -6.90
N ILE A 198 9.08 -4.49 -5.61
CA ILE A 198 10.11 -3.91 -4.75
C ILE A 198 11.21 -4.91 -4.37
N ASN A 199 11.33 -6.03 -5.12
CA ASN A 199 12.26 -7.13 -4.84
C ASN A 199 12.17 -7.67 -3.40
N ALA A 200 10.98 -7.58 -2.78
CA ALA A 200 10.73 -8.09 -1.45
C ALA A 200 10.36 -9.57 -1.48
N VAL A 201 10.71 -10.27 -0.40
CA VAL A 201 10.18 -11.61 -0.13
C VAL A 201 9.09 -11.52 0.92
N HIS A 202 8.02 -12.30 0.74
CA HIS A 202 6.94 -12.40 1.70
C HIS A 202 6.73 -13.82 2.19
N LYS A 203 6.25 -13.96 3.41
CA LYS A 203 5.83 -15.23 4.00
C LYS A 203 4.58 -15.02 4.82
N TRP A 204 3.56 -15.81 4.53
CA TRP A 204 2.39 -15.95 5.39
C TRP A 204 2.68 -17.03 6.43
N LYS A 205 2.34 -16.75 7.69
CA LYS A 205 2.39 -17.72 8.77
C LYS A 205 1.02 -17.81 9.42
N ASN A 206 0.52 -19.03 9.52
CA ASN A 206 -0.53 -19.36 10.47
C ASN A 206 0.12 -19.66 11.81
N ILE A 207 -0.26 -18.87 12.81
CA ILE A 207 0.10 -19.11 14.20
C ILE A 207 -0.96 -20.06 14.77
N PRO A 208 -0.62 -20.97 15.71
CA PRO A 208 -1.62 -21.67 16.51
C PRO A 208 -2.66 -20.66 17.03
N ASP A 209 -3.95 -21.03 17.00
CA ASP A 209 -5.16 -20.17 17.15
C ASP A 209 -5.69 -19.45 15.90
N LYS A 210 -5.32 -19.91 14.69
CA LYS A 210 -5.83 -19.34 13.42
C LYS A 210 -5.62 -17.83 13.36
N ARG A 211 -4.43 -17.30 13.65
CA ARG A 211 -4.14 -15.87 13.39
C ARG A 211 -3.39 -15.74 12.08
N SER A 212 -3.68 -14.69 11.30
CA SER A 212 -2.89 -14.41 10.11
C SER A 212 -1.70 -13.52 10.45
N ARG A 213 -0.54 -13.87 9.89
CA ARG A 213 0.68 -13.06 9.96
C ARG A 213 1.34 -12.99 8.60
N LEU A 214 1.44 -11.80 8.04
CA LEU A 214 2.25 -11.50 6.87
C LEU A 214 3.60 -10.95 7.32
N ILE A 215 4.68 -11.56 6.84
CA ILE A 215 6.06 -11.09 7.02
C ILE A 215 6.59 -10.69 5.67
N ILE A 216 7.09 -9.46 5.55
CA ILE A 216 7.72 -8.93 4.35
C ILE A 216 9.14 -8.53 4.71
N LYS A 217 10.10 -8.93 3.89
CA LYS A 217 11.47 -8.42 3.96
C LYS A 217 11.78 -7.70 2.67
N ILE A 218 12.45 -6.56 2.76
CA ILE A 218 12.79 -5.69 1.62
C ILE A 218 14.29 -5.43 1.65
N PRO A 219 15.06 -5.83 0.64
CA PRO A 219 16.51 -5.66 0.65
C PRO A 219 16.87 -4.20 0.41
N TYR A 220 17.98 -3.72 0.98
CA TYR A 220 18.47 -2.36 0.69
C TYR A 220 19.16 -2.25 -0.68
N ASN A 221 19.76 -3.33 -1.18
CA ASN A 221 20.54 -3.35 -2.43
C ASN A 221 19.83 -4.09 -3.57
N ASN A 222 18.49 -4.08 -3.62
CA ASN A 222 17.68 -4.78 -4.62
C ASN A 222 17.83 -6.32 -4.70
N GLU A 223 18.71 -6.93 -3.90
CA GLU A 223 18.88 -8.38 -3.83
C GLU A 223 18.99 -8.84 -2.38
N PHE A 224 18.37 -9.99 -2.08
CA PHE A 224 18.74 -10.78 -0.92
C PHE A 224 19.98 -11.59 -1.30
N GLN A 225 21.04 -11.54 -0.49
CA GLN A 225 22.11 -12.53 -0.62
C GLN A 225 21.48 -13.91 -0.42
N ASP A 226 21.62 -14.79 -1.43
CA ASP A 226 21.01 -16.11 -1.50
C ASP A 226 21.10 -16.86 -0.15
N GLN A 227 19.95 -17.09 0.49
CA GLN A 227 19.83 -17.96 1.66
C GLN A 227 19.70 -19.43 1.22
N ASN A 228 20.67 -19.93 0.46
CA ASN A 228 20.87 -21.37 0.27
C ASN A 228 21.71 -22.00 1.41
N SER A 229 21.90 -21.29 2.53
CA SER A 229 22.64 -21.77 3.71
C SER A 229 21.77 -22.10 4.92
N VAL A 230 20.44 -22.14 4.79
CA VAL A 230 19.53 -22.52 5.91
C VAL A 230 19.11 -24.00 5.89
N ASN A 231 19.68 -24.82 5.00
CA ASN A 231 19.59 -26.28 5.08
C ASN A 231 21.00 -26.91 5.11
N ARG A 232 21.69 -26.71 6.24
CA ARG A 232 22.62 -27.70 6.82
C ARG A 232 22.46 -27.67 8.33
#